data_AF-A0A9W5YNE8-F1
#
_entry.id   AF-A0A9W5YNE8-F1
#
_cell.length_a   1.000
_cell.length_b   1.000
_cell.length_c   1.000
_cell.angle_alpha   90.00
_cell.angle_beta   90.00
_cell.angle_gamma   90.00
#
_symmetry.space_group_name_H-M   'P 1'
#
loop_
_entity.id
_entity.type
_entity.pdbx_description
1 polymer ?
#
loop_
_entity_poly.entity_id
_entity_poly.type
_entity_poly.pdbx_seq_one_letter_code
_entity_poly.pdbx_strand_id
1 'polypeptide(L)'
;MKFAALLGRPINYVHLEDSPVQENGSDCGVFVCLSMRHLLLKRLLTANANEKVSMSLGGRKVDARSGRKEMAKIIEGFRKEGERRRSASLSPLGKKSTSPPRIE
;
A
#
# COMPACT_ATOMS: atom_id res chain seq x y z
N MET A 1 16.46 -13.75 15.40
CA MET A 1 15.78 -14.86 14.68
C MET A 1 15.64 -14.50 13.21
N LYS A 2 16.00 -15.39 12.28
CA LYS A 2 15.86 -15.16 10.83
C LYS A 2 14.44 -15.58 10.39
N PHE A 3 13.75 -14.79 9.58
CA PHE A 3 12.36 -15.01 9.16
C PHE A 3 12.09 -16.42 8.58
N ALA A 4 13.06 -16.99 7.86
CA ALA A 4 13.03 -18.37 7.37
C ALA A 4 12.88 -19.43 8.48
N ALA A 5 13.55 -19.23 9.62
CA ALA A 5 13.46 -20.13 10.77
C ALA A 5 12.09 -20.07 11.44
N LEU A 6 11.46 -18.89 11.49
CA LEU A 6 10.10 -18.72 11.99
C LEU A 6 9.08 -19.48 11.12
N LEU A 7 9.26 -19.46 9.80
CA LEU A 7 8.35 -20.11 8.85
C LEU A 7 8.66 -21.60 8.64
N GLY A 8 9.75 -22.12 9.20
CA GLY A 8 10.20 -23.50 8.96
C GLY A 8 10.49 -23.79 7.49
N ARG A 9 10.81 -22.76 6.69
CA ARG A 9 10.99 -22.86 5.23
C ARG A 9 12.17 -22.01 4.77
N PRO A 10 13.00 -22.50 3.82
CA PRO A 10 14.06 -21.70 3.24
C PRO A 10 13.45 -20.52 2.46
N ILE A 11 14.03 -19.33 2.63
CA ILE A 11 13.65 -18.13 1.89
C ILE A 11 14.86 -17.71 1.06
N ASN A 12 14.64 -17.57 -0.25
CA ASN A 12 15.66 -17.07 -1.16
C ASN A 12 15.40 -15.61 -1.47
N TYR A 13 16.47 -14.81 -1.46
CA TYR A 13 16.40 -13.47 -2.02
C TYR A 13 16.35 -13.59 -3.54
N VAL A 14 15.42 -12.88 -4.17
CA VAL A 14 15.31 -12.77 -5.63
C VAL A 14 15.38 -11.29 -5.97
N HIS A 15 16.39 -10.92 -6.77
CA HIS A 15 16.52 -9.57 -7.28
C HIS A 15 15.57 -9.39 -8.48
N LEU A 16 14.64 -8.43 -8.38
CA LEU A 16 13.72 -8.09 -9.48
C LEU A 16 14.37 -7.02 -10.36
N GLU A 17 15.17 -7.45 -11.34
CA GLU A 17 15.94 -6.58 -12.23
C GLU A 17 15.08 -5.61 -13.05
N ASP A 18 13.85 -5.98 -13.35
CA ASP A 18 12.92 -5.18 -14.15
C ASP A 18 12.07 -4.20 -13.33
N SER A 19 12.47 -3.97 -12.06
CA SER A 19 11.81 -3.00 -11.18
C SER A 19 12.05 -1.56 -11.65
N PRO A 20 11.03 -0.69 -11.60
CA PRO A 20 11.20 0.72 -11.92
C PRO A 20 12.29 1.37 -11.07
N VAL A 21 13.28 1.97 -11.74
CA VAL A 21 14.40 2.66 -11.10
C VAL A 21 14.03 4.14 -10.94
N GLN A 22 14.29 4.68 -9.76
CA GLN A 22 14.14 6.11 -9.49
C GLN A 22 15.45 6.85 -9.73
N GLU A 23 15.38 8.09 -10.18
CA GLU A 23 16.56 8.95 -10.37
C GLU A 23 16.93 9.75 -9.11
N ASN A 24 15.96 9.99 -8.22
CA ASN A 24 16.16 10.76 -6.99
C ASN A 24 16.00 9.89 -5.74
N GLY A 25 16.58 10.32 -4.61
CA GLY A 25 16.50 9.59 -3.35
C GLY A 25 15.19 9.75 -2.57
N SER A 26 14.38 10.77 -2.87
CA SER A 26 13.22 11.15 -2.06
C SER A 26 11.93 10.39 -2.40
N ASP A 27 11.85 9.81 -3.60
CA ASP A 27 10.65 9.13 -4.12
C ASP A 27 10.59 7.64 -3.79
N CYS A 28 11.54 7.09 -3.02
CA CYS A 28 11.65 5.64 -2.81
C CYS A 28 10.37 5.03 -2.24
N GLY A 29 9.77 5.69 -1.24
CA GLY A 29 8.49 5.27 -0.68
C GLY A 29 7.35 5.32 -1.68
N VAL A 30 7.35 6.30 -2.60
CA VAL A 30 6.33 6.43 -3.64
C VAL A 30 6.42 5.27 -4.63
N PHE A 31 7.63 4.94 -5.08
CA PHE A 31 7.89 3.79 -5.95
C PHE A 31 7.46 2.48 -5.29
N VAL A 32 7.80 2.28 -4.02
CA VAL A 32 7.38 1.09 -3.26
C VAL A 32 5.85 0.99 -3.21
N CYS A 33 5.15 2.04 -2.82
CA CYS A 33 3.69 2.01 -2.70
C CYS A 33 3.00 1.78 -4.06
N LEU A 34 3.46 2.42 -5.13
CA LEU A 34 2.86 2.26 -6.46
C LEU A 34 3.14 0.87 -7.07
N SER A 35 4.34 0.33 -6.84
CA SER A 35 4.69 -1.04 -7.22
C SER A 35 3.88 -2.06 -6.43
N MET A 36 3.74 -1.89 -5.11
CA MET A 36 2.93 -2.78 -4.29
C MET A 36 1.45 -2.73 -4.67
N ARG A 37 0.89 -1.54 -4.94
CA ARG A 37 -0.47 -1.41 -5.46
C ARG A 37 -0.66 -2.19 -6.76
N HIS A 38 0.33 -2.21 -7.64
CA HIS A 38 0.30 -3.07 -8.84
C HIS A 38 0.17 -4.54 -8.47
N LEU A 39 1.15 -5.02 -7.70
CA LEU A 39 1.33 -6.43 -7.42
C LEU A 39 0.10 -6.95 -6.69
N LEU A 40 -0.41 -6.22 -5.71
CA LEU A 40 -1.62 -6.57 -4.98
C LEU A 40 -2.83 -6.64 -5.92
N LEU A 41 -3.19 -5.55 -6.58
CA LEU A 41 -4.47 -5.45 -7.28
C LEU A 41 -4.52 -6.19 -8.62
N LYS A 42 -3.37 -6.39 -9.27
CA LYS A 42 -3.32 -6.99 -10.61
C LYS A 42 -2.79 -8.41 -10.62
N ARG A 43 -2.23 -8.91 -9.51
CA ARG A 43 -1.55 -10.20 -9.49
C ARG A 43 -1.81 -11.01 -8.22
N LEU A 44 -1.36 -10.54 -7.06
CA LEU A 44 -1.37 -11.30 -5.82
C LEU A 44 -2.78 -11.55 -5.29
N LEU A 45 -3.65 -10.52 -5.29
CA LEU A 45 -5.02 -10.67 -4.77
C LEU A 45 -5.99 -11.30 -5.78
N THR A 46 -5.55 -11.48 -7.03
CA THR A 46 -6.34 -12.12 -8.10
C THR A 46 -5.94 -13.58 -8.32
N ALA A 47 -4.83 -14.03 -7.74
CA ALA A 47 -4.30 -15.37 -7.92
C ALA A 47 -4.88 -16.37 -6.91
N ASN A 48 -5.04 -17.62 -7.33
CA ASN A 48 -5.41 -18.70 -6.44
C ASN A 48 -4.24 -19.14 -5.55
N ALA A 49 -4.52 -19.76 -4.40
CA ALA A 49 -3.49 -20.14 -3.42
C ALA A 49 -2.36 -21.04 -3.96
N ASN A 50 -2.63 -21.79 -5.02
CA ASN A 50 -1.67 -22.72 -5.65
C ASN A 50 -1.07 -22.19 -6.96
N GLU A 51 -1.40 -20.96 -7.35
CA GLU A 51 -0.97 -20.38 -8.61
C GLU A 51 0.38 -19.69 -8.48
N LYS A 52 1.25 -19.87 -9.47
CA LYS A 52 2.51 -19.12 -9.54
C LYS A 52 2.24 -17.76 -10.13
N VAL A 53 2.57 -16.73 -9.36
CA VAL A 53 2.38 -15.34 -9.76
C VAL A 53 3.70 -14.76 -10.25
N SER A 54 3.71 -14.19 -11.45
CA SER A 54 4.86 -13.40 -11.91
C SER A 54 4.98 -12.13 -11.07
N MET A 55 6.18 -11.83 -10.57
CA MET A 55 6.47 -10.62 -9.79
C MET A 55 7.13 -9.51 -10.63
N SER A 56 7.33 -9.74 -11.94
CA SER A 56 7.93 -8.80 -12.89
C SER A 56 7.26 -7.42 -12.85
N LEU A 57 8.03 -6.35 -12.77
CA LEU A 57 7.51 -4.97 -12.89
C LEU A 57 7.91 -4.32 -14.22
N GLY A 58 8.46 -5.10 -15.15
CA GLY A 58 8.88 -4.65 -16.47
C GLY A 58 7.78 -3.94 -17.25
N GLY A 59 8.16 -2.90 -17.98
CA GLY A 59 7.25 -2.07 -18.77
C GLY A 59 6.40 -1.09 -17.96
N ARG A 60 6.45 -1.11 -16.61
CA ARG A 60 5.84 -0.05 -15.80
C ARG A 60 6.72 1.19 -15.77
N LYS A 61 6.09 2.33 -16.04
CA LYS A 61 6.63 3.64 -15.67
C LYS A 61 5.93 4.12 -14.40
N VAL A 62 6.72 4.60 -13.44
CA VAL A 62 6.21 5.18 -12.20
C VAL A 62 6.20 6.70 -12.35
N ASP A 63 5.02 7.30 -12.31
CA ASP A 63 4.88 8.75 -12.16
C ASP A 63 4.82 9.09 -10.67
N ALA A 64 5.99 9.40 -10.10
CA ALA A 64 6.09 9.72 -8.68
C ALA A 64 5.35 11.02 -8.32
N ARG A 65 5.28 11.99 -9.23
CA ARG A 65 4.60 13.27 -8.99
C ARG A 65 3.09 13.05 -8.87
N SER A 66 2.51 12.29 -9.79
CA SER A 66 1.10 11.90 -9.72
C SER A 66 0.85 11.02 -8.49
N GLY A 67 1.74 10.06 -8.21
CA GLY A 67 1.67 9.21 -7.02
C GLY A 67 1.60 9.99 -5.71
N ARG A 68 2.47 10.99 -5.52
CA ARG A 68 2.44 11.86 -4.33
C ARG A 68 1.12 12.61 -4.19
N LYS A 69 0.58 13.15 -5.30
CA LYS A 69 -0.72 13.86 -5.28
C LYS A 69 -1.86 12.92 -4.90
N GLU A 70 -1.87 11.70 -5.44
CA GLU A 70 -2.85 10.68 -5.10
C GLU A 70 -2.77 10.31 -3.60
N MET A 71 -1.57 10.03 -3.11
CA MET A 71 -1.34 9.70 -1.69
C MET A 71 -1.81 10.82 -0.77
N ALA A 72 -1.44 12.07 -1.06
CA ALA A 72 -1.88 13.23 -0.28
C ALA A 72 -3.41 13.36 -0.28
N LYS A 73 -4.07 13.16 -1.43
CA LYS A 73 -5.53 13.18 -1.54
C LYS A 73 -6.18 12.08 -0.70
N ILE A 74 -5.63 10.87 -0.70
CA ILE A 74 -6.13 9.74 0.11
C ILE A 74 -6.00 10.05 1.60
N ILE A 75 -4.81 10.48 2.04
CA ILE A 75 -4.55 10.85 3.45
C ILE A 75 -5.50 11.94 3.91
N GLU A 76 -5.69 12.98 3.09
CA GLU A 76 -6.59 14.09 3.39
C GLU A 76 -8.05 13.63 3.44
N GLY A 77 -8.46 12.71 2.57
CA GLY A 77 -9.78 12.09 2.61
C GLY A 77 -10.05 11.38 3.93
N PHE A 78 -9.10 10.54 4.39
CA PHE A 78 -9.21 9.86 5.68
C PHE A 78 -9.17 10.83 6.87
N ARG A 79 -8.38 11.91 6.80
CA ARG A 79 -8.35 12.95 7.82
C ARG A 79 -9.71 13.63 7.98
N LYS A 80 -10.30 14.09 6.87
CA LYS A 80 -11.64 14.72 6.85
C LYS A 80 -12.73 13.78 7.33
N GLU A 81 -12.66 12.51 6.94
CA GLU A 81 -13.61 11.50 7.41
C GLU A 81 -13.49 11.27 8.93
N GLY A 82 -12.26 11.19 9.43
CA GLY A 82 -12.00 11.09 10.87
C GLY A 82 -12.54 12.30 11.64
N GLU A 83 -12.38 13.50 11.11
CA GLU A 83 -12.96 14.72 11.70
C GLU A 83 -14.48 14.68 11.70
N ARG A 84 -15.11 14.33 10.57
CA ARG A 84 -16.57 14.21 10.46
C ARG A 84 -17.14 13.24 11.51
N ARG A 85 -16.52 12.06 11.67
CA ARG A 85 -16.94 11.06 12.67
C ARG A 85 -16.79 11.56 14.11
N ARG A 86 -15.70 12.27 14.42
CA ARG A 86 -15.49 12.87 15.75
C ARG A 86 -16.47 14.02 16.03
N SER A 87 -16.77 14.86 15.04
CA SER A 87 -17.71 15.97 15.19
C SER A 87 -19.16 15.52 15.37
N ALA A 88 -19.59 14.44 14.70
CA ALA A 88 -20.93 13.86 14.90
C ALA A 88 -21.17 13.38 16.36
N SER A 89 -20.10 13.02 17.06
CA SER A 89 -20.14 12.60 18.47
C SER A 89 -20.22 13.74 19.50
N LEU A 90 -20.23 15.00 19.04
CA LEU A 90 -20.48 16.18 19.88
C LEU A 90 -21.97 16.58 19.90
N SER A 91 -22.82 15.89 19.13
CA SER A 91 -24.27 16.04 19.24
C SER A 91 -24.77 15.40 20.55
N PRO A 92 -25.79 15.97 21.24
CA PRO A 92 -26.26 15.47 22.54
C PRO A 92 -26.72 14.00 22.56
N LEU A 93 -26.94 13.41 21.38
CA LEU A 93 -27.40 12.03 21.18
C LEU A 93 -26.34 11.13 20.49
N GLY A 94 -25.16 11.66 20.16
CA GLY A 94 -24.15 10.99 19.34
C GLY A 94 -23.21 10.09 20.15
N LYS A 95 -23.21 8.77 19.88
CA LYS A 95 -22.21 7.84 20.43
C LYS A 95 -20.81 8.19 19.90
N LYS A 96 -19.84 8.43 20.78
CA LYS A 96 -18.42 8.63 20.42
C LYS A 96 -17.84 7.36 19.80
N SER A 97 -17.63 7.37 18.48
CA SER A 97 -16.81 6.36 17.82
C SER A 97 -15.34 6.69 18.01
N THR A 98 -14.61 5.83 18.73
CA THR A 98 -13.18 5.98 19.03
C THR A 98 -12.28 5.27 18.01
N SER A 99 -12.87 4.53 17.07
CA SER A 99 -12.10 3.75 16.10
C SER A 99 -11.59 4.61 14.94
N PRO A 100 -10.31 4.43 14.53
CA PRO A 100 -9.77 5.08 13.34
C PRO A 100 -10.59 4.76 12.08
N PRO A 101 -10.64 5.66 11.09
CA PRO A 101 -11.25 5.35 9.80
C PRO A 101 -10.55 4.12 9.18
N ARG A 102 -11.36 3.16 8.73
CA ARG A 102 -10.87 1.92 8.12
C ARG A 102 -10.65 2.15 6.62
N ILE A 103 -9.61 1.54 6.07
CA ILE A 103 -9.43 1.43 4.63
C ILE A 103 -10.40 0.33 4.19
N GLU A 104 -11.33 0.65 3.27
CA GLU A 104 -12.23 -0.32 2.62
C GLU A 104 -11.50 -1.10 1.53
#